data_AF-A0A543KC05-F1
#
_entry.id   AF-A0A543KC05-F1
#
_cell.length_a   1.000
_cell.length_b   1.000
_cell.length_c   1.000
_cell.angle_alpha   90.00
_cell.angle_beta   90.00
_cell.angle_gamma   90.00
#
_symmetry.space_group_name_H-M   'P 1'
#
loop_
_entity.id
_entity.type
_entity.pdbx_description
1 polymer ?
#
loop_
_entity_poly.entity_id
_entity_poly.type
_entity_poly.pdbx_seq_one_letter_code
_entity_poly.pdbx_strand_id
1 'polypeptide(L)'
;MPDLVAYTDGACSGNPGPGGWGVLMRATRDGELVKERELSGGEAETTNNRMELMAAIRVLEVLERPSKITIVTDSAYVKNGVTSWIHGWKRNGWRTSNKKPVKNVELWQRLDEAQARHTVIWEWVKGHAGHPENERADELARAGMAPFKPTKSTS
;
A
#
# COMPACT_ATOMS: atom_id res chain seq x y z
N MET A 1 2.89 5.25 -24.40
CA MET A 1 1.86 5.15 -23.34
C MET A 1 2.37 5.95 -22.16
N PRO A 2 1.51 6.62 -21.37
CA PRO A 2 1.99 7.32 -20.18
C PRO A 2 2.57 6.32 -19.18
N ASP A 3 3.63 6.73 -18.51
CA ASP A 3 4.21 5.98 -17.40
C ASP A 3 3.31 6.17 -16.17
N LEU A 4 3.00 5.06 -15.50
CA LEU A 4 2.13 5.05 -14.34
C LEU A 4 2.97 4.79 -13.09
N VAL A 5 2.95 5.75 -12.18
CA VAL A 5 3.63 5.66 -10.88
C VAL A 5 2.59 5.83 -9.79
N ALA A 6 2.63 4.98 -8.77
CA ALA A 6 1.79 5.10 -7.59
C ALA A 6 2.66 5.14 -6.34
N TYR A 7 2.39 6.12 -5.47
CA TYR A 7 3.01 6.27 -4.16
C TYR A 7 2.02 5.80 -3.12
N THR A 8 2.46 4.93 -2.21
CA THR A 8 1.58 4.25 -1.27
C THR A 8 2.11 4.35 0.14
N ASP A 9 1.22 4.66 1.07
CA ASP A 9 1.56 4.73 2.49
C ASP A 9 0.41 4.22 3.39
N GLY A 10 0.75 3.83 4.60
CA GLY A 10 -0.17 3.35 5.64
C GLY A 10 0.20 3.88 7.01
N ALA A 11 -0.79 4.43 7.71
CA ALA A 11 -0.63 5.01 9.03
C ALA A 11 -1.61 4.38 10.04
N CYS A 12 -1.17 4.20 11.28
CA CYS A 12 -2.01 3.65 12.34
C CYS A 12 -1.78 4.39 13.67
N SER A 13 -2.86 4.75 14.36
CA SER A 13 -2.87 5.38 15.67
C SER A 13 -3.05 4.33 16.77
N GLY A 14 -1.95 3.67 17.14
CA GLY A 14 -1.96 2.44 17.95
C GLY A 14 -1.78 1.21 17.06
N ASN A 15 -1.24 0.11 17.60
CA ASN A 15 -0.94 -1.09 16.81
C ASN A 15 -1.25 -2.38 17.60
N PRO A 16 -2.51 -2.85 17.62
CA PRO A 16 -3.63 -2.41 16.75
C PRO A 16 -4.32 -1.12 17.21
N GLY A 17 -5.05 -0.48 16.28
CA GLY A 17 -5.85 0.72 16.53
C GLY A 17 -6.47 1.29 15.25
N PRO A 18 -7.08 2.49 15.29
CA PRO A 18 -7.56 3.18 14.10
C PRO A 18 -6.42 3.41 13.12
N GLY A 19 -6.61 3.01 11.86
CA GLY A 19 -5.61 3.16 10.82
C GLY A 19 -6.21 3.58 9.49
N GLY A 20 -5.34 4.06 8.60
CA GLY A 20 -5.70 4.49 7.27
C GLY A 20 -4.57 4.25 6.28
N TRP A 21 -4.94 4.16 5.01
CA TRP A 21 -4.06 3.95 3.88
C TRP A 21 -4.29 5.04 2.84
N GLY A 22 -3.23 5.41 2.14
CA GLY A 22 -3.21 6.49 1.17
C GLY A 22 -2.44 6.11 -0.08
N VAL A 23 -2.94 6.59 -1.21
CA VAL A 23 -2.38 6.32 -2.53
C VAL A 23 -2.45 7.57 -3.38
N LEU A 24 -1.32 7.96 -3.96
CA LEU A 24 -1.23 8.96 -5.01
C LEU A 24 -0.79 8.27 -6.32
N MET A 25 -1.67 8.24 -7.32
CA MET A 25 -1.35 7.71 -8.65
C MET A 25 -1.12 8.86 -9.63
N ARG A 26 -0.02 8.82 -10.37
CA ARG A 26 0.35 9.81 -11.38
C ARG A 26 0.64 9.12 -12.70
N ALA A 27 -0.01 9.60 -13.74
CA ALA A 27 0.27 9.24 -15.13
C ALA A 27 1.08 10.36 -15.76
N THR A 28 2.32 10.08 -16.16
CA THR A 28 3.21 11.05 -16.78
C THR A 28 3.47 10.69 -18.24
N ARG A 29 3.68 11.70 -19.09
CA ARG A 29 4.07 11.51 -20.49
C ARG A 29 5.15 12.52 -20.81
N ASP A 30 6.29 12.03 -21.31
CA ASP A 30 7.43 12.87 -21.66
C ASP A 30 7.90 13.78 -20.48
N GLY A 31 7.77 13.28 -19.25
CA GLY A 31 8.12 13.99 -18.01
C GLY A 31 7.02 14.89 -17.45
N GLU A 32 5.92 15.12 -18.18
CA GLU A 32 4.83 15.98 -17.74
C GLU A 32 3.68 15.17 -17.10
N LEU A 33 3.07 15.72 -16.05
CA LEU A 33 1.91 15.13 -15.40
C LEU A 33 0.67 15.28 -16.31
N VAL A 34 0.11 14.15 -16.74
CA VAL A 34 -1.09 14.12 -17.59
C VAL A 34 -2.34 13.92 -16.76
N LYS A 35 -2.25 13.08 -15.72
CA LYS A 35 -3.38 12.79 -14.83
C LYS A 35 -2.89 12.37 -13.46
N GLU A 36 -3.64 12.80 -12.45
CA GLU A 36 -3.44 12.40 -11.08
C GLU A 36 -4.73 11.82 -10.50
N ARG A 37 -4.59 10.87 -9.58
CA ARG A 37 -5.70 10.28 -8.84
C ARG A 37 -5.26 9.93 -7.43
N GLU A 38 -6.06 10.36 -6.47
CA GLU A 38 -5.87 10.06 -5.06
C GLU A 38 -6.87 8.98 -4.61
N LEU A 39 -6.42 8.07 -3.76
CA LEU A 39 -7.28 7.10 -3.08
C LEU A 39 -6.89 7.05 -1.62
N SER A 40 -7.87 6.95 -0.75
CA SER A 40 -7.66 6.76 0.67
C SER A 40 -8.78 5.94 1.29
N GLY A 41 -8.50 5.34 2.44
CA GLY A 41 -9.49 4.64 3.25
C GLY A 41 -8.92 4.33 4.63
N GLY A 42 -9.72 3.73 5.49
CA GLY A 42 -9.28 3.35 6.82
C GLY A 42 -10.18 2.34 7.50
N GLU A 43 -9.72 1.88 8.66
CA GLU A 43 -10.38 0.88 9.49
C GLU A 43 -10.25 1.28 10.96
N ALA A 44 -11.27 0.99 11.77
CA ALA A 44 -11.28 1.31 13.20
C ALA A 44 -10.26 0.49 14.02
N GLU A 45 -10.03 -0.76 13.61
CA GLU A 45 -9.15 -1.67 14.32
C GLU A 45 -8.28 -2.42 13.31
N THR A 46 -7.07 -1.91 13.10
CA THR A 46 -6.12 -2.45 12.13
C THR A 46 -4.69 -2.25 12.60
N THR A 47 -3.70 -2.49 11.74
CA THR A 47 -2.27 -2.30 12.05
C THR A 47 -1.57 -1.55 10.92
N ASN A 48 -0.41 -0.95 11.20
CA ASN A 48 0.36 -0.24 10.16
C ASN A 48 0.62 -1.12 8.93
N ASN A 49 1.15 -2.32 9.15
CA ASN A 49 1.45 -3.28 8.09
C ASN A 49 0.24 -3.67 7.24
N ARG A 50 -0.97 -3.68 7.83
CA ARG A 50 -2.21 -3.95 7.08
C ARG A 50 -2.58 -2.77 6.20
N MET A 51 -2.43 -1.54 6.70
CA MET A 51 -2.71 -0.33 5.92
C MET A 51 -1.71 -0.15 4.77
N GLU A 52 -0.42 -0.40 5.01
CA GLU A 52 0.61 -0.38 3.96
C GLU A 52 0.30 -1.41 2.85
N LEU A 53 -0.08 -2.63 3.23
CA LEU A 53 -0.52 -3.66 2.27
C LEU A 53 -1.78 -3.24 1.52
N MET A 54 -2.76 -2.67 2.24
CA MET A 54 -4.01 -2.24 1.63
C MET A 54 -3.76 -1.15 0.60
N ALA A 55 -2.91 -0.15 0.88
CA ALA A 55 -2.55 0.88 -0.09
C ALA A 55 -2.04 0.26 -1.40
N ALA A 56 -1.10 -0.68 -1.30
CA ALA A 56 -0.53 -1.38 -2.45
C ALA A 56 -1.54 -2.25 -3.22
N ILE A 57 -2.44 -2.93 -2.51
CA ILE A 57 -3.54 -3.71 -3.12
C ILE A 57 -4.48 -2.77 -3.90
N ARG A 58 -4.89 -1.66 -3.29
CA ARG A 58 -5.90 -0.75 -3.86
C ARG A 58 -5.39 -0.06 -5.13
N VAL A 59 -4.10 0.24 -5.21
CA VAL A 59 -3.44 0.69 -6.45
C VAL A 59 -3.67 -0.27 -7.61
N LEU A 60 -3.53 -1.57 -7.35
CA LEU A 60 -3.64 -2.59 -8.40
C LEU A 60 -5.11 -2.86 -8.74
N GLU A 61 -5.98 -2.93 -7.73
CA GLU A 61 -7.40 -3.20 -7.93
C GLU A 61 -8.16 -2.10 -8.68
N VAL A 62 -7.73 -0.85 -8.58
CA VAL A 62 -8.39 0.26 -9.26
C VAL A 62 -8.11 0.26 -10.77
N LEU A 63 -7.10 -0.50 -11.23
CA LEU A 63 -6.74 -0.59 -12.63
C LEU A 63 -7.64 -1.61 -13.34
N GLU A 64 -8.54 -1.09 -14.18
CA GLU A 64 -9.52 -1.92 -14.90
C GLU A 64 -8.87 -2.87 -15.93
N ARG A 65 -7.71 -2.50 -16.46
CA ARG A 65 -6.99 -3.25 -17.50
C ARG A 65 -5.55 -3.59 -17.09
N PRO A 66 -4.98 -4.69 -17.62
CA PRO A 66 -3.56 -4.99 -17.49
C PRO A 66 -2.71 -3.76 -17.85
N SER A 67 -1.80 -3.40 -16.96
CA SER A 67 -1.05 -2.14 -17.03
C SER A 67 0.35 -2.35 -16.49
N LYS A 68 1.32 -1.59 -17.00
CA LYS A 68 2.64 -1.47 -16.40
C LYS A 68 2.60 -0.33 -15.38
N ILE A 69 2.99 -0.61 -14.15
CA ILE A 69 2.94 0.37 -13.05
C ILE A 69 4.16 0.23 -12.15
N THR A 70 4.71 1.37 -11.73
CA THR A 70 5.71 1.44 -10.66
C THR A 70 4.99 1.79 -9.35
N ILE A 71 5.14 0.94 -8.33
CA ILE A 71 4.66 1.21 -6.98
C ILE A 71 5.85 1.61 -6.12
N VAL A 72 5.82 2.84 -5.62
CA VAL A 72 6.79 3.42 -4.71
C VAL A 72 6.22 3.34 -3.29
N THR A 73 6.95 2.68 -2.39
CA THR A 73 6.58 2.55 -0.98
C THR A 73 7.81 2.75 -0.09
N ASP A 74 7.63 3.31 1.09
CA ASP A 74 8.66 3.33 2.14
C ASP A 74 8.57 2.16 3.12
N SER A 75 7.49 1.37 3.04
CA SER A 75 7.29 0.19 3.86
C SER A 75 8.33 -0.88 3.58
N ALA A 76 9.22 -1.10 4.55
CA ALA A 76 10.11 -2.24 4.55
C ALA A 76 9.33 -3.58 4.60
N TYR A 77 8.13 -3.59 5.18
CA TYR A 77 7.30 -4.79 5.26
C TYR A 77 6.76 -5.19 3.89
N VAL A 78 6.20 -4.24 3.13
CA VAL A 78 5.74 -4.48 1.76
C VAL A 78 6.92 -4.83 0.86
N LYS A 79 8.00 -4.03 0.87
CA LYS A 79 9.23 -4.28 0.10
C LYS A 79 9.75 -5.71 0.29
N ASN A 80 10.00 -6.11 1.52
CA ASN A 80 10.60 -7.43 1.79
C ASN A 80 9.63 -8.57 1.47
N GLY A 81 8.33 -8.34 1.67
CA GLY A 81 7.33 -9.35 1.37
C GLY A 81 7.17 -9.59 -0.12
N VAL A 82 7.05 -8.54 -0.94
CA VAL A 82 6.90 -8.67 -2.41
C VAL A 82 8.18 -9.16 -3.09
N THR A 83 9.36 -8.77 -2.60
CA THR A 83 10.63 -9.12 -3.27
C THR A 83 11.20 -10.47 -2.83
N SER A 84 10.86 -10.96 -1.62
CA SER A 84 11.50 -12.15 -1.05
C SER A 84 10.50 -13.15 -0.51
N TRP A 85 9.65 -12.75 0.44
CA TRP A 85 8.89 -13.71 1.24
C TRP A 85 7.75 -14.39 0.47
N ILE A 86 7.06 -13.65 -0.40
CA ILE A 86 5.87 -14.12 -1.10
C ILE A 86 6.14 -15.39 -1.93
N HIS A 87 7.32 -15.48 -2.56
CA HIS A 87 7.71 -16.66 -3.33
C HIS A 87 7.88 -17.90 -2.44
N GLY A 88 8.48 -17.73 -1.25
CA GLY A 88 8.63 -18.81 -0.28
C GLY A 88 7.30 -19.23 0.32
N TRP A 89 6.44 -18.26 0.67
CA TRP A 89 5.11 -18.52 1.21
C TRP A 89 4.22 -19.25 0.22
N LYS A 90 4.19 -18.84 -1.05
CA LYS A 90 3.43 -19.55 -2.10
C LYS A 90 3.86 -21.01 -2.23
N ARG A 91 5.17 -21.28 -2.26
CA ARG A 91 5.70 -22.67 -2.33
C ARG A 91 5.34 -23.49 -1.08
N ASN A 92 5.26 -22.86 0.08
CA ASN A 92 4.96 -23.52 1.36
C ASN A 92 3.47 -23.47 1.74
N GLY A 93 2.56 -23.20 0.78
CA GLY A 93 1.12 -23.16 1.03
C GLY A 93 0.69 -22.08 2.03
N TRP A 94 1.34 -20.92 1.97
CA TRP A 94 1.12 -19.75 2.83
C TRP A 94 1.37 -20.01 4.33
N ARG A 95 2.37 -20.82 4.63
CA ARG A 95 2.80 -21.13 5.99
C ARG A 95 4.23 -20.70 6.25
N THR A 96 4.48 -20.30 7.49
CA THR A 96 5.81 -20.03 8.05
C THR A 96 6.60 -21.33 8.27
N SER A 97 7.90 -21.22 8.55
CA SER A 97 8.75 -22.37 8.91
C SER A 97 8.21 -23.17 10.11
N ASN A 98 7.51 -22.48 11.02
CA ASN A 98 6.86 -23.09 12.19
C ASN A 98 5.48 -23.69 11.87
N LYS A 99 5.13 -23.89 10.59
CA LYS A 99 3.85 -24.42 10.09
C LYS A 99 2.60 -23.60 10.45
N LYS A 100 2.77 -22.42 11.03
CA LYS A 100 1.68 -21.47 11.30
C LYS A 100 1.34 -20.67 10.04
N PRO A 101 0.08 -20.24 9.84
CA PRO A 101 -0.28 -19.31 8.78
C PRO A 101 0.59 -18.05 8.80
N VAL A 102 0.91 -17.53 7.62
CA VAL A 102 1.59 -16.24 7.49
C VAL A 102 0.69 -15.14 8.05
N LYS A 103 1.28 -14.17 8.75
CA LYS A 103 0.53 -13.00 9.26
C LYS A 103 0.01 -12.18 8.07
N ASN A 104 -1.26 -11.78 8.10
CA ASN A 104 -1.96 -11.08 7.01
C ASN A 104 -2.00 -11.89 5.70
N VAL A 105 -2.06 -13.23 5.78
CA VAL A 105 -2.07 -14.12 4.60
C VAL A 105 -3.15 -13.74 3.59
N GLU A 106 -4.32 -13.32 4.06
CA GLU A 106 -5.44 -12.90 3.23
C GLU A 106 -5.12 -11.66 2.40
N LEU A 107 -4.39 -10.69 2.96
CA LEU A 107 -3.94 -9.51 2.24
C LEU A 107 -2.82 -9.84 1.25
N TRP A 108 -1.89 -10.72 1.64
CA TRP A 108 -0.83 -11.15 0.75
C TRP A 108 -1.34 -11.95 -0.44
N GLN A 109 -2.32 -12.82 -0.25
CA GLN A 109 -2.98 -13.56 -1.33
C GLN A 109 -3.70 -12.61 -2.28
N ARG A 110 -4.44 -11.64 -1.73
CA ARG A 110 -5.12 -10.61 -2.51
C ARG A 110 -4.14 -9.74 -3.30
N LEU A 111 -3.00 -9.38 -2.71
CA LEU A 111 -1.93 -8.66 -3.40
C LEU A 111 -1.32 -9.50 -4.53
N ASP A 112 -1.06 -10.78 -4.29
CA ASP A 112 -0.50 -11.70 -5.30
C ASP A 112 -1.44 -11.87 -6.50
N GLU A 113 -2.74 -12.00 -6.25
CA GLU A 113 -3.76 -12.08 -7.29
C GLU A 113 -3.86 -10.77 -8.08
N ALA A 114 -3.90 -9.63 -7.38
CA ALA A 114 -3.97 -8.32 -8.02
C ALA A 114 -2.72 -8.05 -8.88
N GLN A 115 -1.52 -8.29 -8.35
CA GLN A 115 -0.27 -8.04 -9.10
C GLN A 115 -0.13 -8.97 -10.32
N ALA A 116 -0.67 -10.19 -10.28
CA ALA A 116 -0.58 -11.13 -11.40
C ALA A 116 -1.26 -10.62 -12.68
N ARG A 117 -2.19 -9.66 -12.56
CA ARG A 117 -2.87 -9.01 -13.69
C ARG A 117 -2.05 -7.90 -14.35
N HIS A 118 -0.96 -7.45 -13.72
CA HIS A 118 -0.20 -6.25 -14.10
C HIS A 118 1.29 -6.54 -14.22
N THR A 119 2.02 -5.65 -14.91
CA THR A 119 3.48 -5.64 -14.85
C THR A 119 3.89 -4.64 -13.78
N VAL A 120 4.09 -5.13 -12.56
CA VAL A 120 4.37 -4.29 -11.39
C VAL A 120 5.88 -4.18 -11.18
N ILE A 121 6.38 -2.95 -11.11
CA ILE A 121 7.74 -2.62 -10.68
C ILE A 121 7.64 -2.08 -9.26
N TRP A 122 8.42 -2.63 -8.33
CA TRP A 122 8.45 -2.19 -6.94
C TRP A 122 9.68 -1.34 -6.70
N GLU A 123 9.46 -0.11 -6.27
CA GLU A 123 10.51 0.81 -5.85
C GLU A 123 10.36 1.10 -4.36
N TRP A 124 11.49 1.11 -3.66
CA TRP A 124 11.51 1.40 -2.24
C TRP A 124 12.32 2.66 -1.97
N VAL A 125 11.69 3.60 -1.27
CA VAL A 125 12.32 4.84 -0.81
C VAL A 125 12.53 4.80 0.69
N LYS A 126 13.57 5.48 1.18
CA LYS A 126 13.93 5.43 2.59
C LYS A 126 13.19 6.55 3.36
N GLY A 127 11.97 6.25 3.81
CA GLY A 127 11.16 7.14 4.67
C GLY A 127 10.73 8.45 4.03
N HIS A 128 9.98 9.27 4.79
CA HIS A 128 9.30 10.48 4.29
C HIS A 128 10.20 11.69 3.99
N ALA A 129 11.51 11.65 4.24
CA ALA A 129 12.34 12.85 4.08
C ALA A 129 12.73 13.08 2.61
N GLY A 130 11.96 13.91 1.90
CA GLY A 130 12.34 14.46 0.59
C GLY A 130 11.58 13.93 -0.62
N HIS A 131 10.43 13.28 -0.42
CA HIS A 131 9.56 12.82 -1.51
C HIS A 131 8.15 13.41 -1.33
N PRO A 132 7.82 14.55 -1.97
CA PRO A 132 6.52 15.22 -1.85
C PRO A 132 5.34 14.29 -2.15
N GLU A 133 5.51 13.35 -3.07
CA GLU A 133 4.48 12.38 -3.44
C GLU A 133 4.22 11.34 -2.34
N ASN A 134 5.26 10.97 -1.57
CA ASN A 134 5.13 10.07 -0.43
C ASN A 134 4.55 10.80 0.79
N GLU A 135 4.90 12.07 1.00
CA GLU A 135 4.26 12.93 1.99
C GLU A 135 2.76 13.08 1.68
N ARG A 136 2.40 13.23 0.40
CA ARG A 136 0.99 13.26 -0.01
C ARG A 136 0.26 11.94 0.26
N ALA A 137 0.93 10.80 0.08
CA ALA A 137 0.36 9.50 0.43
C ALA A 137 0.15 9.35 1.96
N ASP A 138 1.07 9.85 2.79
CA ASP A 138 0.90 9.90 4.27
C ASP A 138 -0.29 10.78 4.67
N GLU A 139 -0.43 11.96 4.06
CA GLU A 139 -1.59 12.83 4.28
C GLU A 139 -2.91 12.12 3.98
N LEU A 140 -2.96 11.40 2.86
CA LEU A 140 -4.12 10.60 2.45
C LEU A 140 -4.40 9.46 3.44
N ALA A 141 -3.35 8.78 3.93
CA ALA A 141 -3.48 7.73 4.94
C ALA A 141 -4.04 8.28 6.26
N ARG A 142 -3.54 9.44 6.70
CA ARG A 142 -4.03 10.13 7.90
C ARG A 142 -5.47 10.62 7.74
N ALA A 143 -5.82 11.11 6.55
CA ALA A 143 -7.20 11.50 6.22
C ALA A 143 -8.14 10.28 6.24
N GLY A 144 -7.72 9.14 5.67
CA GLY A 144 -8.48 7.89 5.69
C GLY A 144 -8.69 7.33 7.10
N MET A 145 -7.72 7.54 8.00
CA MET A 145 -7.82 7.17 9.42
C MET A 145 -8.72 8.11 10.23
N ALA A 146 -8.85 9.38 9.85
CA ALA A 146 -9.49 10.41 10.66
C ALA A 146 -10.93 10.08 11.13
N PRO A 147 -11.82 9.49 10.31
CA PRO A 147 -13.17 9.11 10.73
C PRO A 147 -13.22 8.08 11.86
N PHE A 148 -12.13 7.34 12.08
CA PHE A 148 -12.05 6.25 13.05
C PHE A 148 -11.35 6.64 14.34
N LYS A 149 -10.74 7.83 14.39
CA LYS A 149 -10.15 8.34 15.62
C LYS A 149 -11.26 8.76 16.57
N PRO A 150 -11.15 8.47 17.87
CA PRO A 150 -12.09 9.00 18.84
C PRO A 150 -12.07 10.52 18.75
N THR A 151 -13.21 11.14 18.46
CA THR A 151 -13.39 12.58 18.63
C THR A 151 -13.02 12.90 20.06
N LYS A 152 -11.96 13.68 20.27
CA LYS A 152 -11.72 14.28 21.58
C LYS A 152 -12.93 15.17 21.84
N SER A 153 -13.86 14.70 22.67
CA SER A 153 -14.81 15.58 23.34
C SER A 153 -13.97 16.55 24.15
N THR A 154 -13.76 17.76 23.62
CA THR A 154 -13.35 18.90 24.42
C THR A 154 -14.51 19.21 25.35
N SER A 155 -14.46 18.62 26.54
CA SER A 155 -15.15 19.12 27.72
C SER A 155 -14.35 20.26 28.34
#